data_AF-A0A838PVZ5-F1
#
_entry.id   AF-A0A838PVZ5-F1
#
_cell.length_a   1.000
_cell.length_b   1.000
_cell.length_c   1.000
_cell.angle_alpha   90.00
_cell.angle_beta   90.00
_cell.angle_gamma   90.00
#
_symmetry.space_group_name_H-M   'P 1'
#
loop_
_entity.id
_entity.type
_entity.pdbx_description
1 polymer ?
#
loop_
_entity_poly.entity_id
_entity_poly.type
_entity_poly.pdbx_seq_one_letter_code
_entity_poly.pdbx_strand_id
1 'polypeptide(L)' 'HGNCSSATVLLILDRVLARADLHRGDHVVAMAFGPGLTLYAALLRMR' A
#
# COMPACT_ATOMS: atom_id res chain seq x y z
N HIS A 1 7.75 -11.79 -5.64
CA HIS A 1 6.90 -12.79 -4.96
C HIS A 1 5.51 -12.98 -5.60
N GLY A 2 5.15 -12.25 -6.66
CA GLY A 2 3.79 -12.36 -7.22
C GLY A 2 2.73 -11.90 -6.21
N ASN A 3 1.52 -12.46 -6.30
CA ASN A 3 0.45 -12.19 -5.35
C ASN A 3 0.69 -12.96 -4.05
N CYS A 4 0.93 -12.26 -2.95
CA CYS A 4 1.11 -12.81 -1.61
C CYS A 4 -0.13 -12.63 -0.72
N SER A 5 -1.33 -12.60 -1.33
CA SER A 5 -2.59 -12.33 -0.65
C SER A 5 -2.53 -11.00 0.12
N SER A 6 -3.01 -10.97 1.36
CA SER A 6 -3.06 -9.79 2.24
C SER A 6 -1.69 -9.11 2.44
N ALA A 7 -0.59 -9.86 2.42
CA ALA A 7 0.75 -9.30 2.59
C ALA A 7 1.19 -8.43 1.41
N THR A 8 0.59 -8.60 0.23
CA THR A 8 1.00 -7.91 -1.01
C THR A 8 1.01 -6.39 -0.83
N VAL A 9 -0.02 -5.81 -0.19
CA VAL A 9 -0.11 -4.35 -0.05
C VAL A 9 0.98 -3.80 0.87
N LEU A 10 1.38 -4.54 1.90
CA LEU A 10 2.45 -4.14 2.82
C LEU A 10 3.82 -4.27 2.16
N LEU A 11 4.05 -5.34 1.40
CA LEU A 11 5.29 -5.53 0.64
C LEU A 11 5.48 -4.44 -0.43
N ILE A 12 4.40 -4.01 -1.08
CA ILE A 12 4.44 -2.88 -2.02
C ILE A 12 4.65 -1.57 -1.28
N LEU A 13 3.98 -1.35 -0.14
CA LEU A 13 4.12 -0.12 0.64
C LEU A 13 5.57 0.06 1.14
N ASP A 14 6.21 -1.00 1.63
CA ASP A 14 7.63 -0.99 2.00
C ASP A 14 8.51 -0.55 0.83
N ARG A 15 8.27 -1.11 -0.36
CA ARG A 15 9.02 -0.74 -1.57
C ARG A 15 8.76 0.69 -2.04
N VAL A 16 7.54 1.19 -1.84
CA VAL A 16 7.17 2.58 -2.14
C VAL A 16 7.87 3.54 -1.17
N LEU A 17 7.87 3.24 0.14
CA LEU A 17 8.56 4.04 1.15
C LEU A 17 10.08 4.06 0.98
N ALA A 18 10.67 3.00 0.40
CA ALA A 18 12.09 2.96 0.06
C ALA A 18 12.48 3.84 -1.14
N ARG A 19 11.53 4.45 -1.86
CA ARG A 19 11.81 5.35 -3.00
C ARG A 19 12.08 6.77 -2.50
N ALA A 20 13.06 7.45 -3.11
CA ALA A 20 13.52 8.77 -2.70
C ALA A 20 12.57 9.93 -3.08
N ASP A 21 11.43 9.66 -3.72
CA ASP A 21 10.51 10.65 -4.25
C ASP A 21 9.32 10.97 -3.32
N LEU A 22 9.16 10.25 -2.20
CA LEU A 22 8.16 10.57 -1.18
C LEU A 22 8.70 11.54 -0.13
N HIS A 23 7.97 12.62 0.07
CA HIS A 23 8.27 13.69 1.00
C HIS A 23 7.29 13.68 2.19
N ARG A 24 7.67 14.33 3.29
CA ARG A 24 6.77 14.53 4.42
C ARG A 24 5.53 15.29 3.98
N GLY A 25 4.37 14.79 4.40
CA GLY A 25 3.07 15.36 4.03
C GLY A 25 2.46 14.73 2.77
N ASP A 26 3.24 14.00 1.96
CA ASP A 26 2.70 13.30 0.79
C ASP A 26 1.67 12.25 1.21
N HIS A 27 0.68 12.07 0.34
CA HIS A 27 -0.42 11.14 0.55
C HIS A 27 -0.18 9.85 -0.23
N VAL A 28 -0.46 8.72 0.40
CA VAL A 28 -0.37 7.39 -0.21
C VAL A 28 -1.70 6.69 -0.05
N VAL A 29 -2.23 6.16 -1.14
CA VAL A 29 -3.44 5.32 -1.12
C VAL A 29 -3.01 3.86 -1.14
N ALA A 30 -3.37 3.12 -0.10
CA ALA A 30 -3.23 1.66 -0.07
C ALA A 30 -4.60 1.04 -0.34
N MET A 31 -4.68 0.11 -1.29
CA MET A 31 -5.93 -0.54 -1.69
C MET A 31 -5.70 -2.02 -2.00
N ALA A 32 -6.62 -2.87 -1.54
CA ALA A 32 -6.60 -4.30 -1.80
C ALA A 32 -8.02 -4.85 -1.96
N PHE A 33 -8.15 -5.89 -2.78
CA PHE A 33 -9.39 -6.67 -2.94
C PHE A 33 -9.09 -8.15 -2.72
N GLY A 34 -10.09 -8.92 -2.29
CA GLY A 34 -9.92 -10.34 -2.00
C GLY A 34 -11.19 -11.18 -2.17
N PRO A 35 -11.10 -12.52 -1.99
CA PRO A 35 -12.23 -13.44 -2.13
C PRO A 35 -13.39 -13.05 -1.22
N GLY A 36 -14.60 -12.97 -1.78
CA GLY A 36 -15.73 -12.25 -1.17
C GLY A 36 -16.77 -11.86 -2.20
N LEU A 37 -16.97 -10.60 -2.55
CA LEU A 37 -15.95 -9.63 -2.96
C LEU A 37 -15.87 -8.48 -1.96
N THR A 38 -14.69 -8.21 -1.41
CA THR A 38 -14.49 -7.13 -0.44
C THR A 38 -13.33 -6.25 -0.90
N LEU A 39 -13.53 -4.94 -0.79
CA LEU A 39 -12.52 -3.92 -1.04
C LEU A 39 -12.14 -3.27 0.29
N TYR A 40 -10.84 -3.13 0.52
CA TYR A 40 -10.29 -2.31 1.60
C TYR A 40 -9.43 -1.21 0.99
N ALA A 41 -9.59 0.01 1.52
CA ALA A 41 -8.77 1.16 1.14
C ALA A 41 -8.41 1.98 2.38
N ALA A 42 -7.21 2.56 2.37
CA ALA A 42 -6.74 3.48 3.39
C ALA A 42 -5.99 4.66 2.74
N LEU A 43 -6.25 5.86 3.26
CA LEU A 43 -5.46 7.04 2.95
C LEU A 43 -4.41 7.22 4.05
N LEU A 44 -3.15 7.17 3.66
CA LEU A 44 -1.98 7.31 4.53
C LEU A 44 -1.29 8.64 4.23
N ARG A 45 -0.60 9.19 5.24
CA ARG A 45 0.20 10.41 5.09
C ARG A 45 1.61 10.16 5.59
N MET A 46 2.59 10.51 4.78
CA MET A 46 4.01 10.40 5.13
C MET A 46 4.34 11.37 6.27
N ARG A 47 5.03 10.87 7.30
CA ARG A 47 5.43 11.65 8.49
C ARG A 47 6.92 11.95 8.51
#